data_AF-A0AA40G3C1-F1
#
_entry.id   AF-A0AA40G3C1-F1
#
_cell.length_a   1.000
_cell.length_b   1.000
_cell.length_c   1.000
_cell.angle_alpha   90.00
_cell.angle_beta   90.00
_cell.angle_gamma   90.00
#
_symmetry.space_group_name_H-M   'P 1'
#
loop_
_entity.id
_entity.type
_entity.pdbx_description
1 polymer ?
#
loop_
_entity_poly.entity_id
_entity_poly.type
_entity_poly.pdbx_seq_one_letter_code
_entity_poly.pdbx_strand_id
1 'polypeptide(L)'
;MVGMWPIDKKSSSYSKIFAYFRLMATIILYGFLFVPQVLAIAVNWGDIQSIAEIGTASTSVGQVLYKLVYVTARREKAHKLYNEMRYLWDSSDDPNEKKSYEQIAYWARTVTIIFSACLSCNVIFFSTSAIIDYLSNDTRHLPFVAW
;
A
#
# COMPACT_ATOMS: atom_id res chain seq x y z
N MET A 1 0.17 -9.62 -2.38
CA MET A 1 0.20 -8.76 -3.58
C MET A 1 -1.23 -8.34 -3.93
N VAL A 2 -1.45 -7.03 -4.07
CA VAL A 2 -2.75 -6.32 -4.18
C VAL A 2 -3.50 -6.58 -5.51
N GLY A 3 -3.33 -7.74 -6.14
CA GLY A 3 -3.92 -8.05 -7.46
C GLY A 3 -3.36 -7.23 -8.63
N MET A 4 -2.43 -6.30 -8.39
CA MET A 4 -1.76 -5.47 -9.40
C MET A 4 -0.72 -6.21 -10.23
N TRP A 5 -0.36 -7.43 -9.82
CA TRP A 5 0.68 -8.20 -10.51
C TRP A 5 0.25 -8.48 -11.97
N PRO A 6 1.17 -8.36 -12.94
CA PRO A 6 0.89 -8.71 -14.32
C PRO A 6 0.44 -10.17 -14.39
N ILE A 7 -0.73 -10.40 -15.01
CA ILE A 7 -1.26 -11.74 -15.14
C ILE A 7 -0.63 -12.38 -16.37
N ASP A 8 0.07 -13.49 -16.18
CA ASP A 8 0.67 -14.24 -17.28
C ASP A 8 -0.40 -14.66 -18.30
N LYS A 9 -0.06 -14.58 -19.59
CA LYS A 9 -0.97 -14.99 -20.68
C LYS A 9 -1.44 -16.45 -20.53
N LYS A 10 -0.58 -17.31 -19.98
CA LYS A 10 -0.81 -18.75 -19.72
C LYS A 10 -1.63 -19.03 -18.45
N SER A 11 -2.01 -18.01 -17.67
CA SER A 11 -2.76 -18.22 -16.44
C SER A 11 -4.19 -18.69 -16.70
N SER A 12 -4.69 -19.57 -15.82
CA SER A 12 -6.06 -20.06 -15.84
C SER A 12 -7.07 -18.94 -15.63
N SER A 13 -8.29 -19.11 -16.16
CA SER A 13 -9.39 -18.13 -16.00
C SER A 13 -9.68 -17.81 -14.53
N TYR A 14 -9.59 -18.81 -13.64
CA TYR A 14 -9.76 -18.62 -12.20
C TYR A 14 -8.68 -17.71 -11.58
N SER A 15 -7.42 -17.86 -11.99
CA SER A 15 -6.33 -17.00 -11.51
C SER A 15 -6.54 -15.54 -11.93
N LYS A 16 -7.00 -15.31 -13.17
CA LYS A 16 -7.34 -13.98 -13.69
C LYS A 16 -8.46 -13.33 -12.87
N ILE A 17 -9.57 -14.05 -12.68
CA ILE A 17 -10.73 -13.57 -11.92
C ILE A 17 -10.32 -13.22 -10.48
N PHE A 18 -9.54 -14.08 -9.84
CA PHE A 18 -9.08 -13.86 -8.47
C PHE A 18 -8.17 -12.64 -8.32
N ALA A 19 -7.30 -12.37 -9.31
CA ALA A 19 -6.46 -11.18 -9.32
C ALA A 19 -7.31 -9.90 -9.44
N TYR A 20 -8.32 -9.89 -10.32
CA TYR A 20 -9.25 -8.75 -10.45
C TYR A 20 -10.09 -8.55 -9.19
N PHE A 21 -10.60 -9.62 -8.59
CA PHE A 21 -11.34 -9.56 -7.34
C PHE A 21 -10.50 -8.92 -6.23
N ARG A 22 -9.24 -9.36 -6.06
CA ARG A 22 -8.31 -8.77 -5.07
C ARG A 22 -8.04 -7.29 -5.32
N LEU A 23 -7.87 -6.89 -6.58
CA LEU A 23 -7.68 -5.49 -6.95
C LEU A 23 -8.91 -4.65 -6.57
N MET A 24 -10.11 -5.10 -6.98
CA MET A 24 -11.38 -4.41 -6.68
C MET A 24 -11.63 -4.31 -5.18
N ALA A 25 -11.45 -5.42 -4.44
CA ALA A 25 -11.60 -5.44 -3.00
C ALA A 25 -10.65 -4.45 -2.32
N THR A 26 -9.42 -4.32 -2.84
CA THR A 26 -8.45 -3.38 -2.28
C THR A 26 -8.82 -1.92 -2.56
N ILE A 27 -9.25 -1.58 -3.78
CA ILE A 27 -9.73 -0.23 -4.12
C ILE A 27 -10.93 0.15 -3.24
N ILE A 28 -11.88 -0.78 -3.07
CA ILE A 28 -13.06 -0.59 -2.23
C ILE A 28 -12.63 -0.35 -0.77
N LEU A 29 -11.75 -1.18 -0.22
CA LEU A 29 -11.30 -1.07 1.17
C LEU A 29 -10.59 0.27 1.44
N TYR A 30 -9.68 0.69 0.55
CA TYR A 30 -9.05 2.00 0.69
C TYR A 30 -10.02 3.16 0.48
N GLY A 31 -11.00 3.01 -0.42
CA GLY A 31 -12.07 4.00 -0.61
C GLY A 31 -12.91 4.19 0.65
N PHE A 32 -13.29 3.08 1.31
CA PHE A 32 -13.99 3.10 2.59
C PHE A 32 -13.18 3.73 3.73
N LEU A 33 -11.85 3.64 3.70
CA LEU A 33 -10.99 4.33 4.67
C LEU A 33 -10.84 5.82 4.37
N PHE A 34 -10.83 6.20 3.09
CA PHE A 34 -10.62 7.57 2.66
C PHE A 34 -11.83 8.48 2.86
N VAL A 35 -13.04 8.00 2.55
CA VAL A 35 -14.27 8.80 2.62
C VAL A 35 -14.55 9.36 4.04
N PRO A 36 -14.47 8.56 5.12
CA PRO A 36 -14.65 9.08 6.48
C PRO A 36 -13.61 10.12 6.87
N GLN A 37 -12.37 10.01 6.37
CA GLN A 37 -11.32 10.99 6.67
C GLN A 37 -11.60 12.33 5.98
N VAL A 38 -12.05 12.32 4.72
CA VAL A 38 -12.48 13.55 4.02
C VAL A 38 -13.67 14.19 4.71
N LEU A 39 -14.65 13.38 5.13
CA LEU A 39 -15.80 13.89 5.89
C LEU A 39 -15.36 14.50 7.23
N ALA A 40 -14.42 13.86 7.93
CA ALA A 40 -13.89 14.38 9.19
C ALA A 40 -13.15 15.70 9.02
N ILE A 41 -12.45 15.92 7.90
CA ILE A 41 -11.86 17.23 7.57
C ILE A 41 -12.96 18.28 7.35
N ALA A 42 -14.05 17.92 6.65
CA ALA A 42 -15.16 18.83 6.40
C ALA A 42 -15.94 19.19 7.69
N VAL A 43 -16.09 18.24 8.62
CA VAL A 43 -16.80 18.45 9.90
C VAL A 43 -15.96 19.29 10.87
N ASN A 44 -14.63 19.06 10.93
CA ASN A 44 -13.73 19.82 11.79
C ASN A 44 -13.21 21.10 11.12
N TRP A 45 -13.97 21.65 10.17
CA TRP A 45 -13.57 22.84 9.42
C TRP A 45 -13.40 24.04 10.37
N GLY A 46 -12.17 24.55 10.46
CA GLY A 46 -11.81 25.67 11.35
C GLY A 46 -10.88 25.28 12.50
N ASP A 47 -10.78 23.99 12.85
CA ASP A 47 -9.75 23.50 13.77
C ASP A 47 -8.51 23.04 12.99
N ILE A 48 -7.52 23.92 12.91
CA ILE A 48 -6.29 23.70 12.14
C ILE A 48 -5.53 22.47 12.64
N GLN A 49 -5.54 22.20 13.95
CA GLN A 49 -4.83 21.06 14.51
C GLN A 49 -5.48 19.75 14.08
N SER A 50 -6.79 19.61 14.27
CA SER A 50 -7.55 18.44 13.84
C SER A 50 -7.45 18.22 12.32
N ILE A 51 -7.46 19.30 11.53
CA ILE A 51 -7.29 19.21 10.07
C ILE A 51 -5.88 18.74 9.69
N ALA A 52 -4.83 19.18 10.40
CA ALA A 52 -3.46 18.76 10.10
C ALA A 52 -3.25 17.26 10.36
N GLU A 53 -3.76 16.77 11.49
CA GLU A 53 -3.67 15.36 11.87
C GLU A 53 -4.43 14.46 10.88
N ILE A 54 -5.72 14.76 10.66
CA ILE A 54 -6.58 13.98 9.76
C ILE A 54 -6.11 14.15 8.31
N GLY A 55 -5.68 15.34 7.92
CA GLY A 55 -5.18 15.67 6.59
C GLY A 55 -3.91 14.91 6.22
N THR A 56 -2.99 14.73 7.17
CA THR A 56 -1.76 13.95 6.96
C THR A 56 -2.07 12.47 6.70
N ALA A 57 -2.98 11.89 7.49
CA ALA A 57 -3.45 10.52 7.30
C ALA A 57 -4.24 10.38 5.97
N SER A 58 -5.13 11.32 5.67
CA SER A 58 -5.94 11.36 4.45
C SER A 58 -5.09 11.47 3.20
N THR A 59 -4.07 12.33 3.21
CA THR A 59 -3.15 12.48 2.09
C THR A 59 -2.40 11.18 1.81
N SER A 60 -1.96 10.48 2.86
CA SER A 60 -1.26 9.20 2.72
C SER A 60 -2.15 8.12 2.11
N VAL A 61 -3.40 7.98 2.59
CA VAL A 61 -4.39 7.05 2.03
C VAL A 61 -4.75 7.42 0.59
N GLY A 62 -4.95 8.71 0.31
CA GLY A 62 -5.24 9.25 -1.01
C GLY A 62 -4.12 8.98 -2.01
N GLN A 63 -2.85 9.13 -1.61
CA GLN A 63 -1.70 8.79 -2.47
C GLN A 63 -1.68 7.31 -2.85
N VAL A 64 -2.02 6.41 -1.93
CA VAL A 64 -2.10 4.97 -2.21
C VAL A 64 -3.23 4.69 -3.21
N LEU A 65 -4.42 5.26 -2.98
CA LEU A 65 -5.55 5.16 -3.91
C LEU A 65 -5.21 5.67 -5.31
N TYR A 66 -4.60 6.86 -5.39
CA TYR A 66 -4.19 7.45 -6.66
C TYR A 66 -3.22 6.54 -7.41
N LYS A 67 -2.18 6.02 -6.72
CA LYS A 67 -1.20 5.10 -7.33
C LYS A 67 -1.86 3.79 -7.77
N LEU A 68 -2.79 3.24 -6.98
CA LEU A 68 -3.54 2.04 -7.32
C LEU A 68 -4.36 2.23 -8.60
N VAL A 69 -5.13 3.31 -8.68
CA VAL A 69 -5.95 3.64 -9.86
C VAL A 69 -5.05 3.93 -11.06
N TYR A 70 -3.98 4.70 -10.88
CA TYR A 70 -3.05 5.07 -11.96
C TYR A 70 -2.36 3.85 -12.58
N VAL A 71 -1.81 2.96 -11.75
CA VAL A 71 -1.16 1.73 -12.26
C VAL A 71 -2.17 0.80 -12.91
N THR A 72 -3.41 0.73 -12.39
CA THR A 72 -4.49 -0.04 -12.99
C THR A 72 -4.89 0.53 -14.36
N ALA A 73 -5.04 1.85 -14.47
CA ALA A 73 -5.38 2.52 -15.72
C ALA A 73 -4.27 2.40 -16.77
N ARG A 74 -3.01 2.37 -16.34
CA ARG A 74 -1.83 2.20 -17.22
C ARG A 74 -1.26 0.79 -17.17
N ARG A 75 -2.09 -0.21 -16.89
CA ARG A 75 -1.66 -1.59 -16.67
C ARG A 75 -0.87 -2.17 -17.83
N GLU A 76 -1.22 -1.83 -19.08
CA GLU A 76 -0.49 -2.29 -20.26
C GLU A 76 0.96 -1.81 -20.28
N LYS A 77 1.19 -0.53 -19.93
CA LYS A 77 2.54 0.04 -19.84
C LYS A 77 3.33 -0.59 -18.69
N ALA A 78 2.70 -0.78 -17.54
CA ALA A 78 3.32 -1.45 -16.40
C ALA A 78 3.68 -2.91 -16.72
N HIS A 79 2.79 -3.62 -17.43
CA HIS A 79 3.02 -4.99 -17.87
C HIS A 79 4.15 -5.07 -18.91
N LYS A 80 4.19 -4.14 -19.87
CA LYS A 80 5.28 -4.04 -20.84
C LYS A 80 6.64 -3.83 -20.15
N LEU A 81 6.71 -2.86 -19.24
CA LEU A 81 7.93 -2.57 -18.47
C LEU A 81 8.39 -3.80 -17.68
N TYR A 82 7.46 -4.49 -17.02
CA TYR A 82 7.77 -5.72 -16.29
C TYR A 82 8.34 -6.81 -17.20
N ASN A 83 7.73 -7.02 -18.37
CA ASN A 83 8.20 -8.03 -19.33
C ASN A 83 9.58 -7.67 -19.90
N GLU A 84 9.87 -6.39 -20.13
CA GLU A 84 11.21 -5.94 -20.55
C GLU A 84 12.25 -6.19 -19.47
N MET A 85 11.95 -5.86 -18.20
CA MET A 85 12.84 -6.16 -17.07
C MET A 85 13.10 -7.67 -16.93
N ARG A 86 12.04 -8.48 -17.08
CA ARG A 86 12.16 -9.94 -17.05
C ARG A 86 12.99 -10.47 -18.21
N TYR A 87 12.76 -9.95 -19.41
CA TYR A 87 13.54 -10.34 -20.58
C TYR A 87 15.02 -10.04 -20.38
N LEU A 88 15.38 -8.83 -19.90
CA LEU A 88 16.76 -8.46 -19.59
C LEU A 88 17.40 -9.40 -18.56
N TRP A 89 16.65 -9.76 -17.52
CA TRP A 89 17.10 -10.73 -16.53
C TRP A 89 17.38 -12.10 -17.14
N ASP A 90 16.46 -12.60 -17.97
CA ASP A 90 16.54 -13.92 -18.59
C ASP A 90 17.61 -13.97 -19.72
N SER A 91 17.90 -12.86 -20.39
CA SER A 91 18.85 -12.77 -21.51
C SER A 91 20.28 -12.40 -21.11
N SER A 92 20.53 -12.06 -19.84
CA SER A 92 21.83 -11.63 -19.35
C SER A 92 22.78 -12.81 -19.16
N ASP A 93 23.60 -13.11 -20.16
CA ASP A 93 24.64 -14.16 -20.09
C ASP A 93 25.96 -13.68 -19.46
N ASP A 94 26.23 -12.36 -19.45
CA ASP A 94 27.44 -11.83 -18.80
C ASP A 94 27.34 -11.94 -17.27
N PRO A 95 28.27 -12.65 -16.60
CA PRO A 95 28.28 -12.76 -15.14
C PRO A 95 28.38 -11.42 -14.42
N ASN A 96 28.99 -10.39 -15.02
CA ASN A 96 29.09 -9.08 -14.39
C ASN A 96 27.74 -8.34 -14.40
N GLU A 97 27.02 -8.35 -15.52
CA GLU A 97 25.71 -7.73 -15.66
C GLU A 97 24.67 -8.42 -14.76
N LYS A 98 24.70 -9.76 -14.72
CA LYS A 98 23.82 -10.56 -13.87
C LYS A 98 24.00 -10.26 -12.38
N LYS A 99 25.25 -10.09 -11.93
CA LYS A 99 25.58 -9.74 -10.54
C LYS A 99 24.97 -8.39 -10.14
N SER A 100 24.98 -7.40 -11.02
CA SER A 100 24.34 -6.11 -10.77
C SER A 100 22.83 -6.24 -10.58
N TYR A 101 22.15 -7.04 -11.41
CA TYR A 101 20.71 -7.28 -11.25
C TYR A 101 20.40 -8.03 -9.94
N GLU A 102 21.18 -9.05 -9.59
CA GLU A 102 21.03 -9.78 -8.32
C GLU A 102 21.17 -8.85 -7.11
N GLN A 103 22.12 -7.91 -7.16
CA GLN A 103 22.30 -6.91 -6.10
C GLN A 103 21.08 -5.98 -5.97
N ILE A 104 20.53 -5.50 -7.10
CA ILE A 104 19.30 -4.69 -7.08
C ILE A 104 18.13 -5.49 -6.51
N ALA A 105 17.96 -6.74 -6.92
CA ALA A 105 16.89 -7.62 -6.42
C ALA A 105 17.04 -7.88 -4.91
N TYR A 106 18.26 -8.07 -4.42
CA TYR A 106 18.56 -8.24 -3.00
C TYR A 106 18.18 -6.99 -2.19
N TRP A 107 18.59 -5.80 -2.65
CA TRP A 107 18.23 -4.54 -1.99
C TRP A 107 16.72 -4.27 -2.04
N ALA A 108 16.08 -4.47 -3.19
CA ALA A 108 14.64 -4.32 -3.34
C ALA A 108 13.86 -5.24 -2.36
N ARG A 109 14.30 -6.49 -2.22
CA ARG A 109 13.74 -7.44 -1.25
C ARG A 109 13.95 -6.95 0.18
N THR A 110 15.16 -6.52 0.52
CA THR A 110 15.52 -6.06 1.87
C THR A 110 14.68 -4.84 2.27
N VAL A 111 14.61 -3.83 1.39
CA VAL A 111 13.79 -2.63 1.60
C VAL A 111 12.31 -3.00 1.76
N THR A 112 11.79 -3.90 0.93
CA THR A 112 10.39 -4.34 1.01
C THR A 112 10.09 -5.03 2.34
N ILE A 113 10.98 -5.89 2.82
CA ILE A 113 10.83 -6.61 4.10
C ILE A 113 10.88 -5.61 5.26
N ILE A 114 11.89 -4.73 5.30
CA ILE A 114 12.04 -3.73 6.36
C ILE A 114 10.81 -2.83 6.40
N PHE A 115 10.39 -2.29 5.26
CA PHE A 115 9.22 -1.42 5.17
C PHE A 115 7.95 -2.13 5.65
N SER A 116 7.73 -3.38 5.22
CA SER A 116 6.56 -4.17 5.64
C SER A 116 6.59 -4.50 7.14
N ALA A 117 7.76 -4.82 7.68
CA ALA A 117 7.94 -5.08 9.10
C ALA A 117 7.67 -3.81 9.92
N CYS A 118 8.26 -2.67 9.55
CA CYS A 118 8.03 -1.39 10.20
C CYS A 118 6.55 -1.02 10.23
N LEU A 119 5.84 -1.13 9.10
CA LEU A 119 4.40 -0.87 9.03
C LEU A 119 3.61 -1.81 9.94
N SER A 120 3.93 -3.10 9.92
CA SER A 120 3.24 -4.10 10.74
C SER A 120 3.45 -3.85 12.23
N CYS A 121 4.69 -3.55 12.64
CA CYS A 121 5.00 -3.19 14.03
C CYS A 121 4.24 -1.94 14.47
N ASN A 122 4.15 -0.92 13.60
CA ASN A 122 3.41 0.30 13.90
C ASN A 122 1.93 0.02 14.14
N VAL A 123 1.30 -0.75 13.24
CA VAL A 123 -0.11 -1.15 13.37
C VAL A 123 -0.34 -1.95 14.65
N ILE A 124 0.53 -2.92 14.96
CA ILE A 124 0.44 -3.72 16.18
C ILE A 124 0.53 -2.81 17.41
N PHE A 125 1.55 -1.96 17.48
CA PHE A 125 1.77 -1.06 18.61
C PHE A 125 0.57 -0.14 18.87
N PHE A 126 0.12 0.59 17.86
CA PHE A 126 -1.03 1.49 17.98
C PHE A 126 -2.33 0.74 18.32
N SER A 127 -2.55 -0.44 17.73
CA SER A 127 -3.74 -1.26 18.05
C SER A 127 -3.70 -1.76 19.49
N THR A 128 -2.55 -2.28 19.95
CA THR A 128 -2.41 -2.77 21.33
C THR A 128 -2.58 -1.64 22.34
N SER A 129 -2.00 -0.47 22.07
CA SER A 129 -2.11 0.67 22.98
C SER A 129 -3.52 1.27 22.98
N ALA A 130 -4.24 1.26 21.85
CA ALA A 130 -5.66 1.63 21.83
C ALA A 130 -6.55 0.65 22.61
N ILE A 131 -6.25 -0.66 22.55
CA ILE A 131 -6.97 -1.67 23.34
C ILE A 131 -6.69 -1.50 24.84
N ILE A 132 -5.43 -1.30 25.22
CA ILE A 132 -5.04 -1.08 26.62
C ILE A 132 -5.73 0.17 27.18
N ASP A 133 -5.74 1.26 26.42
CA ASP A 133 -6.40 2.50 26.82
C ASP A 133 -7.92 2.30 26.98
N TYR A 134 -8.56 1.65 26.00
CA TYR A 134 -9.99 1.31 26.08
C TYR A 134 -10.35 0.44 27.30
N LEU A 135 -9.47 -0.48 27.70
CA LEU A 135 -9.69 -1.33 28.87
C LEU A 135 -9.37 -0.62 30.20
N SER A 136 -8.48 0.37 30.19
CA SER A 136 -8.02 1.06 31.40
C SER A 136 -8.86 2.29 31.75
N ASN A 137 -9.57 2.89 30.79
CA ASN A 137 -10.30 4.14 30.97
C ASN A 137 -11.77 4.00 30.55
N ASP A 138 -12.69 4.29 31.47
CA ASP A 138 -14.15 4.31 31.21
C ASP A 138 -14.61 5.54 30.39
N THR A 139 -13.77 6.56 30.27
CA THR A 139 -14.07 7.78 29.53
C THR A 139 -13.55 7.73 28.10
N ARG A 140 -14.44 7.98 27.13
CA ARG A 140 -14.12 7.99 25.70
C ARG A 140 -13.18 9.16 25.37
N HIS A 141 -11.92 8.87 25.12
CA HIS A 141 -10.91 9.82 24.66
C HIS A 141 -10.04 9.17 23.57
N LEU A 142 -9.28 9.98 22.83
CA LEU A 142 -8.35 9.45 21.82
C LEU A 142 -7.10 8.92 22.53
N PRO A 143 -6.64 7.69 22.23
CA PRO A 143 -5.50 7.08 22.92
C PRO A 143 -4.15 7.78 22.62
N PHE A 144 -4.10 8.62 21.58
CA PHE A 144 -2.92 9.38 21.20
C PHE A 144 -3.31 10.80 20.82
N VAL A 145 -2.57 11.78 21.35
CA VAL A 145 -2.55 13.15 20.84
C VAL A 145 -1.35 13.21 19.89
N ALA A 146 -1.59 13.34 18.59
CA ALA A 146 -0.51 13.44 17.61
C ALA A 146 0.04 14.87 17.62
N TRP A 147 1.25 15.05 18.14
CA TRP A 147 2.00 16.31 18.13
C TRP A 147 2.67 16.58 16.77
#